data_AF-A0AAP8PI07-F1
#
_entry.id   AF-A0AAP8PI07-F1
#
_cell.length_a   1.000
_cell.length_b   1.000
_cell.length_c   1.000
_cell.angle_alpha   90.00
_cell.angle_beta   90.00
_cell.angle_gamma   90.00
#
_symmetry.space_group_name_H-M   'P 1'
#
loop_
_entity.id
_entity.type
_entity.pdbx_description
1 polymer ?
#
loop_
_entity_poly.entity_id
_entity_poly.type
_entity_poly.pdbx_seq_one_letter_code
_entity_poly.pdbx_strand_id
1 'polypeptide(L)'
;MGRPRKEIQTPGQENQRPEENATDALLLNSVVQQPANTPEQLNDATAGATVITVQDPQRSEEELALAARNSLLETINEQGAAIITKFEACAFIDENGHPLTNNLEFIALVKKATEVATGGAGPMVTNEEGKKQPAPGKPVLTEHGWHVPG
;
A
#
# COMPACT_ATOMS: atom_id res chain seq x y z
N MET A 1 19.13 3.79 65.81
CA MET A 1 19.30 4.39 64.46
C MET A 1 18.27 3.77 63.52
N GLY A 2 17.00 4.18 63.62
CA GLY A 2 15.91 3.68 62.76
C GLY A 2 15.71 4.61 61.58
N ARG A 3 15.74 4.09 60.35
CA ARG A 3 15.61 4.87 59.11
C ARG A 3 14.12 5.15 58.85
N PRO A 4 13.71 6.40 58.57
CA PRO A 4 12.31 6.70 58.29
C PRO A 4 11.90 6.11 56.93
N ARG A 5 10.71 5.48 56.88
CA ARG A 5 10.12 4.93 55.65
C ARG A 5 9.48 6.05 54.84
N LYS A 6 9.70 6.08 53.54
CA LYS A 6 8.98 6.95 52.60
C LYS A 6 7.69 6.27 52.16
N GLU A 7 6.60 7.03 52.14
CA GLU A 7 5.33 6.58 51.57
C GLU A 7 5.44 6.55 50.04
N ILE A 8 4.95 5.46 49.44
CA ILE A 8 4.92 5.27 47.99
C ILE A 8 3.55 5.74 47.53
N GLN A 9 3.50 6.85 46.78
CA GLN A 9 2.29 7.31 46.13
C GLN A 9 2.17 6.64 44.76
N THR A 10 1.15 5.81 44.57
CA THR A 10 0.75 5.30 43.26
C THR A 10 -0.05 6.38 42.52
N PRO A 11 0.28 6.70 41.25
CA PRO A 11 -0.45 7.71 40.48
C PRO A 11 -1.95 7.36 40.39
N GLY A 12 -2.83 8.31 40.73
CA GLY A 12 -4.28 8.18 40.61
C GLY A 12 -5.09 8.10 41.91
N GLN A 13 -4.48 8.19 43.09
CA GLN A 13 -5.21 8.38 44.35
C GLN A 13 -5.04 9.78 44.91
N GLU A 14 -6.02 10.64 44.63
CA GLU A 14 -6.21 11.88 45.40
C GLU A 14 -6.80 11.52 46.78
N ASN A 15 -6.16 12.04 47.82
CA ASN A 15 -6.45 11.82 49.24
C ASN A 15 -7.87 12.30 49.59
N GLN A 16 -8.78 11.39 49.92
CA GLN A 16 -10.01 11.75 50.63
C GLN A 16 -9.71 11.85 52.13
N ARG A 17 -9.51 13.08 52.63
CA ARG A 17 -9.62 13.37 54.06
C ARG A 17 -10.55 14.57 54.24
N PRO A 18 -11.63 14.46 55.01
CA PRO A 18 -12.52 15.58 55.26
C PRO A 18 -11.97 16.40 56.42
N GLU A 19 -11.62 17.67 56.18
CA GLU A 19 -11.58 18.69 57.24
C GLU A 19 -12.79 19.61 57.07
N GLU A 20 -13.69 19.56 58.05
CA GLU A 20 -14.75 20.54 58.26
C GLU A 20 -14.11 21.90 58.59
N ASN A 21 -14.33 22.90 57.74
CA ASN A 21 -14.20 24.30 58.15
C ASN A 21 -15.49 25.04 57.80
N ALA A 22 -16.29 25.28 58.83
CA ALA A 22 -17.66 25.76 58.79
C ALA A 22 -17.79 27.27 58.56
N THR A 23 -17.14 27.83 57.54
CA THR A 23 -17.19 29.29 57.30
C THR A 23 -17.49 29.73 55.86
N ASP A 24 -17.68 28.81 54.91
CA ASP A 24 -17.92 29.18 53.50
C ASP A 24 -19.38 29.11 53.01
N ALA A 25 -20.33 28.84 53.91
CA ALA A 25 -21.74 28.68 53.55
C ALA A 25 -22.48 29.98 53.16
N LEU A 26 -21.82 31.14 53.11
CA LEU A 26 -22.45 32.43 52.81
C LEU A 26 -22.06 33.04 51.45
N LEU A 27 -21.10 32.48 50.71
CA LEU A 27 -20.71 33.02 49.39
C LEU A 27 -21.44 32.39 48.20
N LEU A 28 -22.24 31.34 48.41
CA LEU A 28 -22.89 30.58 47.32
C LEU A 28 -24.23 31.18 46.86
N ASN A 29 -24.71 32.26 47.48
CA ASN A 29 -26.00 32.88 47.15
C ASN A 29 -25.92 34.06 46.18
N SER A 30 -24.79 34.27 45.49
CA SER A 30 -24.62 35.42 44.57
C SER A 30 -24.12 35.07 43.16
N VAL A 31 -24.08 33.80 42.77
CA VAL A 31 -23.91 33.45 41.36
C VAL A 31 -25.29 33.25 40.74
N VAL A 32 -25.75 34.32 40.10
CA VAL A 32 -26.86 34.31 39.14
C VAL A 32 -26.68 33.11 38.20
N GLN A 33 -27.67 32.23 38.18
CA GLN A 33 -27.78 31.17 37.19
C GLN A 33 -27.90 31.81 35.80
N GLN A 34 -26.79 31.89 35.07
CA GLN A 34 -26.81 32.19 33.65
C GLN A 34 -27.00 30.86 32.91
N PRO A 35 -28.07 30.67 32.12
CA PRO A 35 -28.25 29.43 31.38
C PRO A 35 -27.10 29.28 30.36
N ALA A 36 -26.57 28.05 30.30
CA ALA A 36 -25.54 27.65 29.37
C ALA A 36 -25.97 27.92 27.92
N ASN A 37 -25.05 28.56 27.18
CA ASN A 37 -24.98 28.80 25.73
C ASN A 37 -26.27 28.63 24.90
N THR A 38 -26.74 29.71 24.27
CA THR A 38 -27.88 29.64 23.32
C THR A 38 -27.50 28.89 22.04
N PRO A 39 -28.47 28.35 21.27
CA PRO A 39 -28.22 27.67 20.00
C PRO A 39 -27.43 28.52 19.00
N GLU A 40 -27.60 29.86 19.01
CA GLU A 40 -26.82 30.75 18.15
C GLU A 40 -25.32 30.75 18.51
N GLN A 41 -24.97 30.66 19.80
CA GLN A 41 -23.58 30.64 20.27
C GLN A 41 -22.87 29.31 19.94
N LEU A 42 -23.61 28.21 19.91
CA LEU A 42 -23.11 26.91 19.43
C LEU A 42 -22.90 26.90 17.91
N ASN A 43 -23.75 27.63 17.17
CA ASN A 43 -23.65 27.75 15.72
C ASN A 43 -22.45 28.63 15.31
N ASP A 44 -22.18 29.72 16.04
CA ASP A 44 -21.00 30.55 15.84
C ASP A 44 -19.69 29.80 16.14
N ALA A 45 -19.68 28.92 17.15
CA ALA A 45 -18.54 28.05 17.45
C ALA A 45 -18.30 26.99 16.35
N THR A 46 -19.34 26.61 15.61
CA THR A 46 -19.28 25.65 14.49
C THR A 46 -18.95 26.33 13.16
N ALA A 47 -19.22 27.63 13.01
CA ALA A 47 -18.99 28.41 11.79
C ALA A 47 -17.51 28.55 11.40
N GLY A 48 -16.58 28.22 12.31
CA GLY A 48 -15.13 28.17 12.05
C GLY A 48 -14.52 26.77 12.08
N ALA A 49 -15.32 25.72 12.28
CA ALA A 49 -14.84 24.35 12.27
C ALA A 49 -14.43 24.01 10.83
N THR A 50 -13.12 24.10 10.58
CA THR A 50 -12.54 23.63 9.32
C THR A 50 -12.88 22.16 9.24
N VAL A 51 -13.81 21.81 8.34
CA VAL A 51 -14.08 20.43 7.98
C VAL A 51 -12.75 19.88 7.49
N ILE A 52 -12.06 19.13 8.35
CA ILE A 52 -10.97 18.27 7.91
C ILE A 52 -11.69 17.22 7.08
N THR A 53 -11.81 17.48 5.78
CA THR A 53 -12.13 16.44 4.82
C THR A 53 -11.05 15.39 5.05
N VAL A 54 -11.43 14.28 5.67
CA VAL A 54 -10.60 13.08 5.67
C VAL A 54 -10.38 12.81 4.19
N GLN A 55 -9.21 13.21 3.68
CA GLN A 55 -8.77 12.80 2.35
C GLN A 55 -8.97 11.29 2.35
N ASP A 56 -9.77 10.77 1.40
CA ASP A 56 -9.83 9.34 1.12
C ASP A 56 -8.42 8.79 1.23
N PRO A 57 -8.18 7.69 1.99
CA PRO A 57 -6.85 7.16 2.17
C PRO A 57 -6.26 6.96 0.78
N GLN A 58 -5.29 7.80 0.43
CA GLN A 58 -4.61 7.70 -0.85
C GLN A 58 -4.00 6.31 -0.87
N ARG A 59 -4.48 5.49 -1.79
CA ARG A 59 -3.99 4.13 -2.00
C ARG A 59 -2.47 4.20 -2.07
N SER A 60 -1.80 3.49 -1.16
CA SER A 60 -0.34 3.44 -1.15
C SER A 60 0.18 2.95 -2.51
N GLU A 61 1.39 3.37 -2.87
CA GLU A 61 2.01 2.96 -4.14
C GLU A 61 2.15 1.43 -4.21
N GLU A 62 2.39 0.79 -3.07
CA GLU A 62 2.42 -0.67 -2.93
C GLU A 62 1.06 -1.31 -3.21
N GLU A 63 -0.04 -0.73 -2.73
CA GLU A 63 -1.38 -1.26 -2.96
C GLU A 63 -1.81 -1.07 -4.43
N LEU A 64 -1.38 0.02 -5.07
CA LEU A 64 -1.60 0.24 -6.50
C LEU A 64 -0.81 -0.78 -7.35
N ALA A 65 0.45 -1.03 -7.00
CA ALA A 65 1.29 -2.03 -7.65
C ALA A 65 0.73 -3.44 -7.49
N LEU A 66 0.24 -3.78 -6.28
CA LEU A 66 -0.38 -5.07 -6.01
C LEU A 66 -1.68 -5.27 -6.82
N ALA A 67 -2.52 -4.24 -6.92
CA ALA A 67 -3.73 -4.27 -7.72
C ALA A 67 -3.42 -4.45 -9.22
N ALA A 68 -2.43 -3.74 -9.74
CA ALA A 68 -1.96 -3.90 -11.12
C ALA A 68 -1.44 -5.32 -11.39
N ARG A 69 -0.67 -5.88 -10.45
CA ARG A 69 -0.16 -7.25 -10.54
C ARG A 69 -1.28 -8.27 -10.63
N ASN A 70 -2.24 -8.20 -9.70
CA ASN A 70 -3.36 -9.12 -9.67
C ASN A 70 -4.22 -9.01 -10.93
N SER A 71 -4.41 -7.80 -11.45
CA SER A 71 -5.15 -7.57 -12.71
C SER A 71 -4.45 -8.23 -13.91
N LEU A 72 -3.12 -8.20 -13.97
CA LEU A 72 -2.36 -8.91 -15.01
C LEU A 72 -2.48 -10.43 -14.86
N LEU A 73 -2.33 -10.94 -13.63
CA LEU A 73 -2.40 -12.37 -13.33
C LEU A 73 -3.78 -12.96 -13.63
N GLU A 74 -4.87 -12.21 -13.46
CA GLU A 74 -6.22 -12.66 -13.82
C GLU A 74 -6.40 -12.92 -15.32
N THR A 75 -5.65 -12.20 -16.16
CA THR A 75 -5.78 -12.28 -17.63
C THR A 75 -4.75 -13.20 -18.29
N ILE A 76 -3.86 -13.81 -17.51
CA ILE A 76 -2.85 -14.70 -18.05
C ILE A 76 -3.46 -16.05 -18.43
N ASN A 77 -2.98 -16.65 -19.51
CA ASN A 77 -3.42 -17.98 -19.90
C ASN A 77 -2.67 -19.08 -19.14
N GLU A 78 -3.09 -20.33 -19.32
CA GLU A 78 -2.50 -21.49 -18.64
C GLU A 78 -1.00 -21.63 -18.88
N GLN A 79 -0.53 -21.37 -20.11
CA GLN A 79 0.90 -21.45 -20.43
C GLN A 79 1.71 -20.38 -19.68
N GLY A 80 1.19 -19.14 -19.63
CA GLY A 80 1.82 -18.06 -18.88
C GLY A 80 1.82 -18.32 -17.37
N ALA A 81 0.72 -18.84 -16.82
CA ALA A 81 0.64 -19.24 -15.41
C ALA A 81 1.66 -20.35 -15.07
N ALA A 82 1.83 -21.33 -15.97
CA ALA A 82 2.83 -22.38 -15.80
C ALA A 82 4.27 -21.84 -15.82
N ILE A 83 4.56 -20.84 -16.65
CA ILE A 83 5.87 -20.17 -16.67
C ILE A 83 6.10 -19.44 -15.34
N ILE A 84 5.15 -18.63 -14.87
CA ILE A 84 5.26 -17.91 -13.59
C ILE A 84 5.52 -18.89 -12.43
N THR A 85 4.76 -19.99 -12.38
CA THR A 85 4.93 -21.03 -11.37
C THR A 85 6.34 -21.63 -11.37
N LYS A 86 6.93 -21.85 -12.56
CA LYS A 86 8.31 -22.33 -12.66
C LYS A 86 9.33 -21.30 -12.19
N PHE A 87 9.09 -20.01 -12.47
CA PHE A 87 9.98 -18.96 -12.01
C PHE A 87 9.95 -18.81 -10.48
N GLU A 88 8.78 -18.95 -9.85
CA GLU A 88 8.64 -19.04 -8.39
C GLU A 88 9.41 -20.24 -7.83
N ALA A 89 9.23 -21.43 -8.43
CA ALA A 89 9.88 -22.65 -7.97
C ALA A 89 11.41 -22.59 -8.06
N CYS A 90 11.94 -21.88 -9.06
CA CYS A 90 13.37 -21.65 -9.23
C CYS A 90 13.91 -20.51 -8.35
N ALA A 91 13.05 -19.78 -7.62
CA ALA A 91 13.40 -18.63 -6.80
C ALA A 91 14.23 -17.59 -7.57
N PHE A 92 13.84 -17.25 -8.79
CA PHE A 92 14.50 -16.17 -9.53
C PHE A 92 14.24 -14.84 -8.85
N ILE A 93 15.31 -14.11 -8.61
CA ILE A 93 15.32 -12.82 -7.92
C ILE A 93 15.73 -11.73 -8.92
N ASP A 94 15.16 -10.54 -8.80
CA ASP A 94 15.57 -9.34 -9.54
C ASP A 94 16.85 -8.69 -8.94
N GLU A 95 17.31 -7.61 -9.56
CA GLU A 95 18.48 -6.84 -9.11
C GLU A 95 18.32 -6.21 -7.71
N ASN A 96 17.09 -6.09 -7.23
CA ASN A 96 16.74 -5.49 -5.94
C ASN A 96 16.51 -6.54 -4.85
N GLY A 97 16.62 -7.83 -5.17
CA GLY A 97 16.40 -8.90 -4.20
C GLY A 97 14.93 -9.33 -4.05
N HIS A 98 14.03 -8.91 -4.94
CA HIS A 98 12.64 -9.35 -4.95
C HIS A 98 12.43 -10.52 -5.92
N PRO A 99 11.47 -11.44 -5.64
CA PRO A 99 11.04 -12.42 -6.63
C PRO A 99 10.75 -11.75 -7.97
N LEU A 100 11.32 -12.26 -9.08
CA LEU A 100 11.13 -11.68 -10.41
C LEU A 100 9.65 -11.63 -10.82
N THR A 101 8.85 -12.52 -10.25
CA THR A 101 7.40 -12.61 -10.39
C THR A 101 6.63 -11.47 -9.73
N ASN A 102 7.28 -10.64 -8.91
CA ASN A 102 6.72 -9.37 -8.44
C ASN A 102 6.84 -8.24 -9.48
N ASN A 103 7.69 -8.41 -10.50
CA ASN A 103 7.90 -7.40 -11.52
C ASN A 103 6.75 -7.40 -12.55
N LEU A 104 6.08 -6.26 -12.70
CA LEU A 104 4.94 -6.10 -13.63
C LEU A 104 5.36 -6.28 -15.10
N GLU A 105 6.54 -5.79 -15.49
CA GLU A 105 7.05 -5.93 -16.86
C GLU A 105 7.34 -7.39 -17.18
N PHE A 106 7.87 -8.15 -16.21
CA PHE A 106 8.05 -9.59 -16.36
C PHE A 106 6.71 -10.31 -16.61
N ILE A 107 5.69 -10.05 -15.78
CA ILE A 107 4.37 -10.67 -15.96
C ILE A 107 3.76 -10.28 -17.32
N ALA A 108 3.86 -9.00 -17.70
CA ALA A 108 3.37 -8.51 -18.99
C ALA A 108 4.10 -9.17 -20.17
N LEU A 109 5.42 -9.39 -20.06
CA LEU A 109 6.21 -10.11 -21.05
C LEU A 109 5.75 -11.56 -21.18
N VAL A 110 5.57 -12.27 -20.06
CA VAL A 110 5.09 -13.66 -20.06
C VAL A 110 3.71 -13.75 -20.72
N LYS A 111 2.80 -12.82 -20.38
CA LYS A 111 1.49 -12.74 -21.03
C LYS A 111 1.63 -12.59 -22.55
N LYS A 112 2.41 -11.61 -23.02
CA LYS A 112 2.63 -11.38 -24.47
C LYS A 112 3.27 -12.56 -25.17
N ALA A 113 4.26 -13.21 -24.54
CA ALA A 113 5.00 -14.33 -25.12
C ALA A 113 4.15 -15.61 -25.24
N THR A 114 3.10 -15.71 -24.44
CA THR A 114 2.19 -16.86 -24.42
C THR A 114 0.85 -16.59 -25.10
N GLU A 115 0.60 -15.35 -25.50
CA GLU A 115 -0.58 -14.97 -26.27
C GLU A 115 -0.48 -15.66 -27.65
N VAL A 116 -1.38 -16.60 -27.89
CA VAL A 116 -1.38 -17.40 -29.12
C VAL A 116 -1.65 -16.47 -30.30
N ALA A 117 -0.60 -16.08 -31.02
CA ALA A 117 -0.74 -15.46 -32.33
C ALA A 117 -1.29 -16.54 -33.26
N THR A 118 -2.60 -16.48 -33.53
CA THR A 118 -3.31 -17.38 -34.43
C THR A 118 -2.63 -17.42 -35.80
N GLY A 119 -1.82 -18.45 -36.06
CA GLY A 119 -1.55 -19.03 -37.37
C GLY A 119 -1.20 -18.11 -38.55
N GLY A 120 -0.59 -16.94 -38.32
CA GLY A 120 -0.04 -16.13 -39.40
C GLY A 120 1.23 -16.78 -39.96
N ALA A 121 1.42 -16.75 -41.27
CA ALA A 121 2.70 -17.10 -41.90
C ALA A 121 3.85 -16.53 -41.07
N GLY A 122 4.87 -17.36 -40.79
CA GLY A 122 5.96 -17.03 -39.87
C GLY A 122 6.49 -15.61 -40.12
N PRO A 123 6.98 -14.92 -39.08
CA PRO A 123 7.33 -13.52 -39.16
C PRO A 123 8.16 -13.26 -40.43
N MET A 124 7.83 -12.21 -41.18
CA MET A 124 8.59 -11.81 -42.36
C MET A 124 9.26 -10.48 -42.03
N VAL A 125 10.57 -10.38 -42.31
CA VAL A 125 11.31 -9.13 -42.16
C VAL A 125 11.48 -8.49 -43.54
N THR A 126 11.46 -7.17 -43.61
CA THR A 126 11.76 -6.43 -44.84
C THR A 126 13.25 -6.13 -44.84
N ASN A 127 13.99 -6.56 -45.87
CA ASN A 127 15.40 -6.23 -46.01
C ASN A 127 15.60 -4.74 -46.39
N GLU A 128 16.85 -4.27 -46.38
CA GLU A 128 17.20 -2.88 -46.71
C GLU A 128 16.77 -2.46 -48.14
N GLU A 129 16.54 -3.43 -49.03
CA GLU A 129 16.08 -3.24 -50.42
C GLU A 129 14.54 -3.29 -50.54
N GLY A 130 13.82 -3.38 -49.44
CA GLY A 130 12.34 -3.38 -49.41
C GLY A 130 11.69 -4.74 -49.70
N LYS A 131 12.46 -5.83 -49.79
CA LYS A 131 11.96 -7.20 -50.05
C LYS A 131 11.63 -7.91 -48.75
N LYS A 132 10.47 -8.57 -48.72
CA LYS A 132 10.08 -9.46 -47.61
C LYS A 132 10.87 -10.75 -47.69
N GLN A 133 11.56 -11.10 -46.61
CA GLN A 133 12.23 -12.37 -46.40
C GLN A 133 11.68 -13.06 -45.14
N PRO A 134 11.76 -14.39 -45.03
CA PRO A 134 11.45 -15.08 -43.78
C PRO A 134 12.25 -14.44 -42.65
N ALA A 135 11.63 -14.28 -41.49
CA ALA A 135 12.34 -13.82 -40.31
C ALA A 135 13.48 -14.80 -39.99
N PRO A 136 14.52 -14.29 -39.31
CA PRO A 136 15.65 -15.09 -38.86
C PRO A 136 15.20 -16.42 -38.24
N GLY A 137 16.03 -17.45 -38.43
CA GLY A 137 15.80 -18.80 -37.93
C GLY A 137 15.57 -18.87 -36.42
N LYS A 138 15.12 -20.03 -35.94
CA LYS A 138 14.84 -20.23 -34.51
C LYS A 138 16.10 -19.97 -33.69
N PRO A 139 16.01 -19.25 -32.56
CA PRO A 139 17.15 -19.07 -31.66
C PRO A 139 17.69 -20.43 -31.20
N VAL A 140 19.02 -20.58 -31.26
CA VAL A 140 19.78 -21.76 -30.85
C VAL A 140 20.76 -21.36 -29.75
N LEU A 141 20.85 -22.17 -28.70
CA LEU A 141 21.90 -22.03 -27.69
C LEU A 141 23.18 -22.68 -28.23
N THR A 142 24.23 -21.89 -28.41
CA THR A 142 25.55 -22.33 -28.87
C THR A 142 26.56 -22.27 -27.72
N GLU A 143 27.79 -22.73 -27.95
CA GLU A 143 28.90 -22.59 -27.00
C GLU A 143 29.22 -21.12 -26.66
N HIS A 144 28.84 -20.18 -27.53
CA HIS A 144 28.99 -18.74 -27.32
C HIS A 144 27.73 -18.05 -26.80
N GLY A 145 26.73 -18.82 -26.38
CA GLY A 145 25.44 -18.32 -25.91
C GLY A 145 24.36 -18.33 -26.99
N TRP A 146 23.34 -17.51 -26.79
CA TRP A 146 22.17 -17.44 -27.68
C TRP A 146 22.56 -16.87 -29.05
N HIS A 147 22.24 -17.61 -30.10
CA HIS A 147 22.44 -17.22 -31.50
C HIS A 147 21.14 -17.37 -32.28
N VAL A 148 20.85 -16.44 -33.19
CA VAL A 148 19.71 -16.50 -34.10
C VAL A 148 20.27 -16.71 -35.51
N PRO A 149 20.16 -17.93 -36.10
CA PRO A 149 20.64 -18.18 -37.45
C PRO A 149 19.94 -17.25 -38.46
N GLY A 150 20.71 -16.66 -39.37
CA GLY A 150 20.20 -15.83 -40.45
C GLY A 150 19.41 -16.61 -41.48
#